data_AF-A0A7Z9Z933-F1
#
_entry.id   AF-A0A7Z9Z933-F1
#
_cell.length_a   1.000
_cell.length_b   1.000
_cell.length_c   1.000
_cell.angle_alpha   90.00
_cell.angle_beta   90.00
_cell.angle_gamma   90.00
#
_symmetry.space_group_name_H-M   'P 1'
#
loop_
_entity.id
_entity.type
_entity.pdbx_description
1 polymer ?
#
loop_
_entity_poly.entity_id
_entity_poly.type
_entity_poly.pdbx_seq_one_letter_code
_entity_poly.pdbx_strand_id
1 'polypeptide(L)' 'MGQFEYAKRLKQLPPYLFAELDRLKEEKIKQGVDVIDLGVGDPDLPTPKEI' A
#
# COMPACT_ATOMS: atom_id res chain seq x y z
N MET A 1 17.11 -6.49 25.44
CA MET A 1 16.77 -5.72 24.22
C MET A 1 16.07 -4.45 24.68
N GLY A 2 16.66 -3.28 24.44
CA GLY A 2 16.12 -2.01 24.94
C GLY A 2 14.75 -1.73 24.33
N GLN A 3 13.81 -1.27 25.16
CA GLN A 3 12.48 -0.86 24.73
C GLN A 3 12.62 0.46 23.98
N PHE A 4 12.47 0.42 22.65
CA PHE A 4 12.49 1.64 21.83
C PHE A 4 11.09 2.27 21.87
N GLU A 5 11.04 3.55 22.25
CA GLU A 5 9.81 4.32 22.21
C GLU A 5 9.66 5.01 20.85
N TYR A 6 8.48 4.91 20.24
CA TYR A 6 8.17 5.63 19.01
C TYR A 6 8.14 7.15 19.25
N ALA A 7 8.64 7.91 18.27
CA ALA A 7 8.56 9.37 18.27
C ALA A 7 7.09 9.83 18.38
N LYS A 8 6.85 10.93 19.10
CA LYS A 8 5.50 11.48 19.35
C LYS A 8 4.67 11.66 18.07
N ARG A 9 5.29 12.08 16.96
CA ARG A 9 4.66 12.26 15.65
C ARG A 9 4.06 10.97 15.08
N LEU A 10 4.71 9.83 15.31
CA LEU A 10 4.21 8.54 14.79
C LEU A 10 2.93 8.11 15.52
N LYS A 11 2.82 8.44 16.81
CA LYS A 11 1.62 8.16 17.62
C LYS A 11 0.41 9.01 17.21
N GLN A 12 0.61 10.04 16.39
CA GLN A 12 -0.44 10.95 15.92
C GLN A 12 -0.90 10.64 14.48
N LEU A 13 -0.20 9.73 13.79
CA LEU A 13 -0.60 9.36 12.43
C LEU A 13 -1.96 8.64 12.48
N PRO A 14 -2.94 9.06 11.67
CA PRO A 14 -4.17 8.31 11.54
C PRO A 14 -3.90 6.95 10.88
N PRO A 15 -4.81 5.98 11.04
CA PRO A 15 -4.76 4.74 10.27
C PRO A 15 -4.68 5.02 8.77
N TYR A 16 -3.93 4.19 8.04
CA TYR A 16 -3.86 4.28 6.59
C TYR A 16 -5.24 3.96 5.99
N LEU A 17 -5.86 4.95 5.35
CA LEU A 17 -7.23 4.90 4.87
C LEU A 17 -7.50 3.71 3.93
N PHE A 18 -6.49 3.32 3.15
CA PHE A 18 -6.65 2.29 2.11
C PHE A 18 -6.18 0.89 2.53
N ALA A 19 -5.69 0.72 3.77
CA ALA A 19 -5.16 -0.56 4.25
C ALA A 19 -6.17 -1.72 4.10
N GLU A 20 -7.44 -1.45 4.41
CA GLU A 20 -8.49 -2.48 4.31
C GLU A 20 -8.87 -2.77 2.86
N LEU A 21 -8.81 -1.77 1.97
CA LEU A 21 -9.06 -1.99 0.55
C LEU A 21 -7.95 -2.84 -0.08
N ASP A 22 -6.69 -2.59 0.29
CA ASP A 22 -5.56 -3.41 -0.15
C ASP A 22 -5.70 -4.87 0.32
N ARG A 23 -6.10 -5.07 1.59
CA ARG A 23 -6.37 -6.42 2.12
C ARG A 23 -7.45 -7.15 1.32
N LEU A 24 -8.58 -6.48 1.06
CA LEU A 24 -9.69 -7.06 0.30
C LEU A 24 -9.30 -7.34 -1.16
N LYS A 25 -8.55 -6.43 -1.79
CA LYS A 25 -8.00 -6.59 -3.13
C LYS A 25 -7.13 -7.85 -3.22
N GLU A 26 -6.18 -8.02 -2.30
CA GLU A 26 -5.31 -9.18 -2.24
C GLU A 26 -6.08 -10.48 -2.03
N GLU A 27 -7.09 -10.49 -1.17
CA GLU A 27 -7.95 -11.65 -0.94
C GLU A 27 -8.70 -12.07 -2.21
N LYS A 28 -9.20 -11.10 -2.98
CA LYS A 28 -9.90 -11.38 -4.25
C LYS A 28 -8.96 -11.91 -5.33
N ILE A 29 -7.76 -11.33 -5.43
CA ILE A 29 -6.72 -11.84 -6.34
C ILE A 29 -6.36 -13.30 -5.97
N LYS A 30 -6.20 -13.62 -4.68
CA LYS A 30 -5.93 -14.99 -4.21
C LYS A 30 -7.09 -15.96 -4.51
N GLN A 31 -8.31 -15.47 -4.60
CA GLN A 31 -9.50 -16.25 -5.00
C GLN A 31 -9.58 -16.46 -6.53
N GLY A 32 -8.64 -15.92 -7.31
CA GLY A 32 -8.64 -16.01 -8.77
C GLY A 32 -9.63 -15.05 -9.44
N VAL A 33 -10.09 -14.02 -8.72
CA VAL A 33 -10.93 -12.96 -9.30
C VAL A 33 -10.04 -12.05 -10.15
N ASP A 34 -10.50 -11.75 -11.36
CA ASP A 34 -9.90 -10.73 -12.22
C ASP A 34 -10.24 -9.33 -11.66
N VAL A 35 -9.27 -8.70 -11.01
CA VAL A 35 -9.42 -7.41 -10.35
C VAL A 35 -8.80 -6.31 -11.22
N ILE A 36 -9.62 -5.36 -11.65
CA ILE A 36 -9.15 -4.14 -12.33
C ILE A 36 -8.89 -3.07 -11.25
N ASP A 37 -7.62 -2.79 -10.98
CA ASP A 37 -7.20 -1.77 -10.00
C ASP A 37 -6.99 -0.42 -10.69
N LEU A 38 -7.87 0.54 -10.39
CA LEU A 38 -7.79 1.95 -10.81
C LEU A 38 -7.65 2.88 -9.59
N GLY A 39 -7.29 2.32 -8.42
CA GLY A 39 -7.26 3.05 -7.15
C GLY A 39 -5.94 3.77 -6.88
N VAL A 40 -4.85 3.29 -7.49
CA VAL A 40 -3.51 3.86 -7.31
C VAL A 40 -3.01 4.43 -8.63
N GLY A 41 -2.43 5.64 -8.58
CA GLY A 41 -1.85 6.32 -9.74
C GLY A 41 -0.42 5.86 -10.08
N ASP A 42 -0.09 4.59 -9.83
CA ASP A 42 1.24 4.05 -10.11
C ASP A 42 1.41 3.88 -11.63
N PRO A 43 2.49 4.39 -12.23
CA PRO A 43 2.79 4.14 -13.63
C PRO A 43 2.97 2.64 -13.89
N ASP A 44 2.38 2.16 -14.98
CA ASP A 44 2.56 0.80 -15.50
C ASP A 44 3.85 0.66 -16.32
N LEU A 45 4.34 1.76 -16.88
CA LEU A 45 5.56 1.81 -17.68
C LEU A 45 6.82 1.98 -16.82
N PRO A 46 7.95 1.37 -17.21
CA PRO A 46 9.23 1.58 -16.53
C PRO A 46 9.75 3.00 -16.73
N THR A 47 10.62 3.44 -15.82
CA THR A 47 11.39 4.67 -15.99
C THR A 47 12.10 4.68 -17.35
N PRO A 48 12.03 5.77 -18.12
CA PRO A 48 12.74 5.89 -19.40
C PRO A 48 14.24 5.61 -19.26
N LYS A 49 14.83 5.00 -20.29
CA LYS A 49 16.29 4.84 -20.36
C LYS A 49 16.95 6.18 -20.64
N GLU A 50 18.13 6.39 -20.07
CA GLU A 50 18.99 7.51 -20.43
C GLU A 50 19.37 7.42 -21.92
N ILE A 51 19.50 8.58 -22.58
CA ILE A 51 19.82 8.71 -24.01
C ILE A 51 21.33 8.86 -24.17
#